data_AF-A0A1X0P897-F1
#
_entry.id   AF-A0A1X0P897-F1
#
_cell.length_a   1.000
_cell.length_b   1.000
_cell.length_c   1.000
_cell.angle_alpha   90.00
_cell.angle_beta   90.00
_cell.angle_gamma   90.00
#
_symmetry.space_group_name_H-M   'P 1'
#
loop_
_entity.id
_entity.type
_entity.pdbx_description
1 polymer ?
#
loop_
_entity_poly.entity_id
_entity_poly.type
_entity_poly.pdbx_seq_one_letter_code
_entity_poly.pdbx_strand_id
1 'polypeptide(L)'
;MDAKEGSFDNDLMLKRLTDHLREPPALPTVPVYALPDQPYLEATVMPLLLRGLEEVSKARPVDPLAFLAAYLLSNNPQRCAHPLLGEDARRVPLQEIAQRSADIMSRTSRTNTSQVKM
;
A
#
# COMPACT_ATOMS: atom_id res chain seq x y z
N MET A 1 -12.21 -20.08 71.85
CA MET A 1 -12.80 -20.98 70.85
C MET A 1 -12.68 -20.20 69.56
N ASP A 2 -11.57 -20.40 68.84
CA ASP A 2 -11.18 -19.51 67.76
C ASP A 2 -10.88 -20.36 66.53
N ALA A 3 -11.96 -20.73 65.83
CA ALA A 3 -11.88 -21.39 64.54
C ALA A 3 -11.55 -20.34 63.48
N LYS A 4 -10.25 -20.19 63.20
CA LYS A 4 -9.74 -19.46 62.05
C LYS A 4 -9.63 -20.44 60.89
N GLU A 5 -10.76 -20.80 60.29
CA GLU A 5 -10.79 -21.60 59.05
C GLU A 5 -11.03 -20.71 57.84
N GLY A 6 -10.24 -21.01 56.80
CA GLY A 6 -9.98 -20.12 55.67
C GLY A 6 -11.21 -19.85 54.83
N SER A 7 -11.60 -18.58 54.82
CA SER A 7 -12.31 -18.01 53.68
C SER A 7 -11.35 -18.06 52.49
N PHE A 8 -11.46 -19.10 51.66
CA PHE A 8 -10.96 -19.00 50.29
C PHE A 8 -11.64 -17.77 49.70
N ASP A 9 -10.86 -16.73 49.41
CA ASP A 9 -11.34 -15.43 48.96
C ASP A 9 -12.00 -15.57 47.58
N ASN A 10 -13.25 -16.04 47.58
CA ASN A 10 -14.09 -16.13 46.40
C ASN A 10 -14.25 -14.75 45.77
N ASP A 11 -14.26 -13.69 46.58
CA ASP A 11 -14.24 -12.30 46.13
C ASP A 11 -12.95 -11.94 45.38
N LEU A 12 -11.80 -12.44 45.83
CA LEU A 12 -10.54 -12.24 45.10
C LEU A 12 -10.54 -13.01 43.79
N MET A 13 -11.07 -14.24 43.78
CA MET A 13 -11.18 -15.02 42.55
C MET A 13 -12.16 -14.37 41.55
N LEU A 14 -13.29 -13.86 42.05
CA LEU A 14 -14.30 -13.17 41.25
C LEU A 14 -13.78 -11.84 40.71
N LYS A 15 -12.98 -11.12 41.51
CA LYS A 15 -12.28 -9.92 41.07
C LYS A 15 -11.26 -10.24 39.97
N ARG A 16 -10.46 -11.30 40.13
CA ARG A 16 -9.51 -11.74 39.09
C ARG A 16 -10.20 -12.17 37.80
N LEU A 17 -11.33 -12.86 37.89
CA LEU A 17 -12.14 -13.23 36.72
C LEU A 17 -12.73 -11.98 36.05
N THR A 18 -13.22 -11.04 36.83
CA THR A 18 -13.76 -9.77 36.32
C THR A 18 -12.67 -8.94 35.64
N ASP A 19 -11.46 -8.92 36.21
CA ASP A 19 -10.30 -8.24 35.62
C ASP A 19 -9.84 -8.96 34.34
N HIS A 20 -9.82 -10.30 34.31
CA HIS A 20 -9.49 -11.08 33.11
C HIS A 20 -10.52 -10.96 31.98
N LEU A 21 -11.81 -10.83 32.31
CA LEU A 21 -12.87 -10.59 31.33
C LEU A 21 -12.93 -9.12 30.88
N ARG A 22 -12.41 -8.19 31.70
CA ARG A 22 -12.30 -6.77 31.38
C ARG A 22 -11.09 -6.47 30.50
N GLU A 23 -9.98 -7.19 30.67
CA GLU A 23 -8.86 -7.12 29.73
C GLU A 23 -9.26 -7.83 28.43
N PRO A 24 -9.45 -7.11 27.31
CA PRO A 24 -9.58 -7.79 26.03
C PRO A 24 -8.33 -8.65 25.84
N PRO A 25 -8.44 -9.92 25.42
CA PRO A 25 -7.27 -10.75 25.19
C PRO A 25 -6.35 -9.95 24.27
N ALA A 26 -5.12 -9.71 24.71
CA ALA A 26 -4.11 -9.08 23.88
C ALA A 26 -3.91 -10.01 22.69
N LEU A 27 -4.63 -9.73 21.60
CA LEU A 27 -4.55 -10.51 20.38
C LEU A 27 -3.06 -10.53 20.03
N PRO A 28 -2.46 -11.72 19.85
CA PRO A 28 -1.07 -11.78 19.42
C PRO A 28 -0.97 -10.93 18.16
N THR A 29 -0.07 -9.95 18.18
CA THR A 29 0.21 -9.08 17.03
C THR A 29 0.85 -9.96 15.97
N VAL A 30 0.01 -10.59 15.15
CA VAL A 30 0.45 -11.39 14.02
C VAL A 30 1.16 -10.44 13.06
N PRO A 31 2.42 -10.72 12.69
CA PRO A 31 3.13 -9.87 11.75
C PRO A 31 2.42 -9.91 10.39
N VAL A 32 2.39 -8.79 9.67
CA VAL A 32 1.58 -8.61 8.45
C VAL A 32 1.78 -9.74 7.44
N TYR A 33 3.00 -10.23 7.25
CA TYR A 33 3.31 -11.32 6.30
C TYR A 33 2.72 -12.69 6.66
N ALA A 34 2.29 -12.88 7.91
CA ALA A 34 1.69 -14.13 8.39
C ALA A 34 0.15 -14.06 8.42
N LEU A 35 -0.44 -12.98 7.90
CA LEU A 35 -1.87 -12.87 7.71
C LEU A 35 -2.33 -13.82 6.60
N PRO A 36 -3.56 -14.35 6.68
CA PRO A 36 -4.22 -15.00 5.55
C PRO A 36 -4.30 -14.07 4.32
N ASP A 37 -4.50 -14.65 3.14
CA ASP A 37 -4.41 -13.91 1.86
C ASP A 37 -5.29 -12.66 1.80
N GLN A 38 -6.56 -12.77 2.19
CA GLN A 38 -7.49 -11.64 2.15
C GLN A 38 -7.04 -10.47 3.06
N PRO A 39 -6.84 -10.67 4.38
CA PRO A 39 -6.38 -9.58 5.25
C PRO A 39 -4.97 -9.08 4.91
N TYR A 40 -4.10 -9.91 4.36
CA TYR A 40 -2.79 -9.46 3.85
C TYR A 40 -2.96 -8.42 2.73
N LEU A 41 -3.82 -8.71 1.74
CA LEU A 41 -4.07 -7.78 0.63
C LEU A 41 -4.76 -6.51 1.11
N GLU A 42 -5.75 -6.63 2.00
CA GLU A 42 -6.46 -5.49 2.61
C GLU A 42 -5.51 -4.57 3.40
N ALA A 43 -4.54 -5.14 4.12
CA ALA A 43 -3.59 -4.38 4.93
C ALA A 43 -2.44 -3.75 4.13
N THR A 44 -2.12 -4.28 2.94
CA THR A 44 -0.92 -3.87 2.17
C THR A 44 -1.27 -3.03 0.96
N VAL A 45 -1.89 -3.63 -0.06
CA VAL A 45 -2.01 -3.05 -1.41
C VAL A 45 -3.40 -2.50 -1.70
N MET A 46 -4.45 -3.05 -1.08
CA MET A 46 -5.84 -2.72 -1.39
C MET A 46 -6.17 -1.22 -1.23
N PRO A 47 -5.75 -0.51 -0.16
CA PRO A 47 -6.13 0.88 0.04
C PRO A 47 -5.59 1.81 -1.06
N LEU A 48 -4.38 1.52 -1.56
CA LEU A 48 -3.75 2.27 -2.64
C LEU A 48 -4.33 1.90 -4.01
N LEU A 49 -4.62 0.61 -4.23
CA LEU A 49 -5.26 0.12 -5.44
C LEU A 49 -6.65 0.72 -5.63
N LEU A 50 -7.49 0.73 -4.59
CA LEU A 50 -8.84 1.30 -4.67
C LEU A 50 -8.79 2.78 -5.08
N ARG A 51 -7.90 3.57 -4.46
CA ARG A 51 -7.68 4.97 -4.83
C ARG A 51 -7.20 5.13 -6.27
N GLY A 52 -6.25 4.30 -6.71
CA GLY A 52 -5.79 4.31 -8.10
C GLY A 52 -6.89 3.98 -9.11
N LEU A 53 -7.75 3.01 -8.78
CA LEU A 53 -8.88 2.62 -9.62
C LEU A 53 -9.95 3.73 -9.70
N GLU A 54 -10.20 4.45 -8.61
CA GLU A 54 -11.06 5.64 -8.63
C GLU A 54 -10.51 6.70 -9.60
N GLU A 55 -9.21 6.97 -9.56
CA GLU A 55 -8.58 7.96 -10.45
C GLU A 55 -8.58 7.52 -11.92
N VAL A 56 -8.34 6.22 -12.20
CA VAL A 56 -8.52 5.66 -13.55
C VAL A 56 -9.96 5.87 -14.03
N SER A 57 -10.94 5.68 -13.15
CA SER A 57 -12.34 5.85 -13.53
C SER A 57 -12.70 7.30 -13.82
N LYS A 58 -12.07 8.26 -13.14
CA LYS A 58 -12.26 9.70 -13.37
C LYS A 58 -11.55 10.17 -14.63
N ALA A 59 -10.29 9.79 -14.82
CA ALA A 59 -9.45 10.28 -15.91
C ALA A 59 -9.70 9.59 -17.25
N ARG A 60 -10.19 8.33 -17.24
CA ARG A 60 -10.43 7.50 -18.44
C ARG A 60 -9.28 7.61 -19.47
N PRO A 61 -8.02 7.36 -19.07
CA PRO A 61 -6.87 7.50 -19.95
C PRO A 61 -6.90 6.46 -21.09
N VAL A 62 -6.19 6.75 -22.18
CA VAL A 62 -6.05 5.85 -23.34
C VAL A 62 -5.45 4.49 -22.95
N ASP A 63 -4.49 4.50 -22.03
CA ASP A 63 -3.92 3.29 -21.43
C ASP A 63 -4.16 3.30 -19.91
N PRO A 64 -5.25 2.65 -19.43
CA PRO A 64 -5.58 2.61 -18.00
C PRO A 64 -4.59 1.83 -17.17
N LEU A 65 -3.91 0.82 -17.74
CA LEU A 65 -2.97 0.00 -17.00
C LEU A 65 -1.66 0.75 -16.76
N ALA A 66 -1.12 1.40 -17.80
CA ALA A 66 0.07 2.23 -17.66
C ALA A 66 -0.15 3.40 -16.69
N PHE A 67 -1.33 4.05 -16.77
CA PHE A 67 -1.71 5.11 -15.83
C PHE A 67 -1.78 4.59 -14.39
N LEU A 68 -2.43 3.45 -14.17
CA LEU A 68 -2.54 2.86 -12.84
C LEU A 68 -1.17 2.51 -12.26
N ALA A 69 -0.29 1.89 -13.04
CA ALA A 69 1.07 1.57 -12.63
C ALA A 69 1.85 2.83 -12.21
N ALA A 70 1.78 3.89 -13.01
CA ALA A 70 2.40 5.18 -12.70
C ALA A 70 1.81 5.81 -11.42
N TYR A 71 0.49 5.71 -11.24
CA TYR A 71 -0.19 6.18 -10.04
C TYR A 71 0.29 5.44 -8.79
N LEU A 72 0.31 4.11 -8.82
CA LEU A 72 0.76 3.29 -7.70
C LEU A 72 2.22 3.60 -7.33
N LEU A 73 3.11 3.66 -8.33
CA LEU A 73 4.52 3.97 -8.10
C LEU A 73 4.74 5.38 -7.55
N SER A 74 3.94 6.36 -7.95
CA SER A 74 4.09 7.75 -7.49
C SER A 74 3.55 7.97 -6.08
N ASN A 75 2.55 7.17 -5.66
CA ASN A 75 1.85 7.33 -4.39
C ASN A 75 2.20 6.23 -3.36
N ASN A 76 3.16 5.35 -3.67
CA ASN A 76 3.59 4.32 -2.73
C ASN A 76 4.33 4.95 -1.53
N PRO A 77 3.83 4.80 -0.29
CA PRO A 77 4.47 5.37 0.90
C PRO A 77 5.84 4.72 1.22
N GLN A 78 6.08 3.49 0.75
CA GLN A 78 7.32 2.76 0.96
C GLN A 78 8.36 3.01 -0.14
N ARG A 79 8.05 3.88 -1.10
CA ARG A 79 8.91 4.16 -2.27
C ARG A 79 10.31 4.67 -1.89
N CYS A 80 10.45 5.36 -0.76
CA CYS A 80 11.75 5.81 -0.25
C CYS A 80 12.63 4.67 0.29
N ALA A 81 12.07 3.48 0.56
CA ALA A 81 12.77 2.34 1.14
C ALA A 81 12.99 1.19 0.14
N HIS A 82 12.56 1.34 -1.12
CA HIS A 82 12.58 0.24 -2.08
C HIS A 82 13.97 0.05 -2.72
N PRO A 83 14.66 -1.09 -2.51
CA PRO A 83 16.04 -1.30 -2.95
C PRO A 83 16.24 -1.23 -4.47
N LEU A 84 15.19 -1.48 -5.26
CA LEU A 84 15.24 -1.44 -6.73
C LEU A 84 14.93 -0.06 -7.32
N LEU A 85 14.53 0.90 -6.48
CA LEU A 85 14.35 2.29 -6.89
C LEU A 85 15.63 3.04 -6.49
N GLY A 86 16.70 2.80 -7.25
CA GLY A 86 17.96 3.53 -7.12
C GLY A 86 17.75 5.05 -7.22
N GLU A 87 18.75 5.80 -6.75
CA GLU A 87 18.79 7.27 -6.56
C GLU A 87 18.14 8.14 -7.66
N ASP A 88 18.00 7.63 -8.90
CA ASP A 88 17.37 8.29 -10.05
C ASP A 88 15.84 8.43 -9.97
N ALA A 89 15.16 7.64 -9.13
CA ALA A 89 13.69 7.72 -8.99
C ALA A 89 13.22 8.98 -8.25
N ARG A 90 14.14 9.83 -7.79
CA ARG A 90 13.80 10.92 -6.87
C ARG A 90 12.79 11.89 -7.43
N ARG A 91 12.88 12.38 -8.67
CA ARG A 91 11.91 13.39 -9.18
C ARG A 91 11.88 13.39 -10.70
N VAL A 92 10.89 12.76 -11.32
CA VAL A 92 10.42 13.22 -12.64
C VAL A 92 8.94 13.54 -12.46
N PRO A 93 8.54 14.82 -12.41
CA PRO A 93 7.13 15.18 -12.30
C PRO A 93 6.36 14.60 -13.50
N LEU A 94 5.14 14.09 -13.26
CA LEU A 94 4.27 13.43 -14.25
C LEU A 94 4.16 14.19 -15.58
N GLN A 95 4.18 15.51 -15.50
CA GLN A 95 4.08 16.43 -16.62
C GLN A 95 5.29 16.35 -17.56
N GLU A 96 6.48 16.09 -17.02
CA GLU A 96 7.73 16.01 -17.78
C GLU A 96 7.86 14.65 -18.49
N ILE A 97 7.34 13.57 -17.92
CA ILE A 97 7.30 12.25 -18.60
C ILE A 97 6.38 12.34 -19.83
N ALA A 98 5.20 12.96 -19.69
CA ALA A 98 4.28 13.19 -20.79
C ALA A 98 4.89 14.08 -21.90
N GLN A 99 5.60 15.14 -21.51
CA GLN A 99 6.27 16.03 -22.47
C GLN A 99 7.40 15.33 -23.23
N ARG A 100 8.22 14.52 -22.53
CA ARG A 100 9.31 13.74 -23.13
C ARG A 100 8.80 12.71 -24.14
N SER A 101 7.65 12.09 -23.90
CA SER A 101 7.02 11.19 -24.88
C SER A 101 6.57 11.92 -26.15
N ALA A 102 6.12 13.18 -26.05
CA ALA A 102 5.71 13.97 -27.21
C ALA A 102 6.91 14.39 -28.10
N ASP A 103 8.06 14.69 -27.50
CA ASP A 103 9.28 15.07 -28.24
C ASP A 103 9.92 13.90 -29.01
N ILE A 104 9.73 12.68 -28.54
CA ILE A 104 10.20 11.48 -29.25
C ILE A 104 9.35 11.28 -30.53
N MET A 105 8.04 11.48 -30.45
CA MET A 105 7.13 11.34 -31.60
C MET A 105 7.36 12.41 -32.68
N SER A 106 7.81 13.62 -32.29
CA SER A 106 8.11 14.71 -33.23
C SER A 106 9.47 14.56 -33.94
N ARG A 107 10.40 13.77 -33.38
CA ARG A 107 11.70 13.47 -34.01
C ARG A 107 11.63 12.34 -35.03
N THR A 108 10.80 11.32 -34.80
CA THR A 108 10.66 10.17 -35.70
C THR A 108 9.99 10.52 -37.04
N SER A 109 9.25 11.62 -37.11
CA SER A 109 8.61 12.09 -38.36
C SER A 109 9.55 12.85 -39.31
N ARG A 110 10.76 13.26 -38.88
CA ARG A 110 11.72 13.97 -39.77
C ARG A 110 12.62 13.04 -40.58
N THR A 111 12.80 11.77 -40.20
CA THR A 111 13.83 10.92 -40.80
C THR A 111 13.38 10.12 -42.02
N ASN A 112 12.14 10.28 -42.50
CA ASN A 112 11.61 9.46 -43.60
C ASN A 112 11.43 10.18 -44.95
N THR A 113 12.04 11.36 -45.16
CA THR A 113 11.90 12.12 -46.43
C THR A 113 13.17 12.18 -47.30
N SER A 114 14.23 11.43 -46.98
CA SER A 114 15.50 11.52 -47.73
C SER A 114 15.87 10.30 -48.57
N GLN A 115 14.97 9.33 -48.78
CA GLN A 115 15.18 8.25 -49.75
C GLN A 115 14.10 8.20 -50.83
N VAL A 116 13.95 9.29 -51.58
CA VAL A 116 13.40 9.25 -52.95
C VAL A 116 14.17 10.25 -53.81
N LYS A 117 15.36 9.87 -54.29
CA LYS A 117 15.89 10.22 -55.63
C LYS A 117 17.34 9.76 -55.78
N MET A 118 17.54 8.78 -56.66
CA MET A 118 18.40 8.78 -57.85
C MET A 118 18.52 7.35 -58.36
#